data_AF-A0A522Q9C3-F1
#
_entry.id   AF-A0A522Q9C3-F1
#
_cell.length_a   1.000
_cell.length_b   1.000
_cell.length_c   1.000
_cell.angle_alpha   90.00
_cell.angle_beta   90.00
_cell.angle_gamma   90.00
#
_symmetry.space_group_name_H-M   'P 1'
#
loop_
_entity.id
_entity.type
_entity.pdbx_description
1 polymer ?
#
loop_
_entity_poly.entity_id
_entity_poly.type
_entity_poly.pdbx_seq_one_letter_code
_entity_poly.pdbx_strand_id
1 'polypeptide(L)'
;GLDDQPSDGESGVRRAADVRTVRACWQDDTDRVQVDLADGVAPPRPRAFLTGSACGICSADIVDLTPLQWCPSRSPGWSVRRDVLAGLPARMRDRQQAFDRTGGVHAAALSDGAGNLLVVREDVGRHNAVDKVAGYALMNGLLPATDRLLVVSGRVSFEIVQKAVAAGYAGIVAVSAPSSLAVDLARSYGLLLAGMVRGGGMNVYAGEDALA
;
A
#
# COMPACT_ATOMS: atom_id res chain seq x y z
N GLY A 1 3.42 -19.55 -33.54
CA GLY A 1 4.31 -18.64 -32.81
C GLY A 1 3.45 -17.51 -32.32
N LEU A 2 3.03 -17.60 -31.06
CA LEU A 2 2.26 -16.57 -30.39
C LEU A 2 3.18 -16.07 -29.29
N ASP A 3 3.60 -14.82 -29.41
CA ASP A 3 4.41 -14.12 -28.43
C ASP A 3 3.66 -14.07 -27.10
N ASP A 4 4.23 -14.77 -26.12
CA ASP A 4 3.86 -14.70 -24.71
C ASP A 4 4.49 -13.42 -24.13
N GLN A 5 3.89 -12.27 -24.44
CA GLN A 5 4.24 -11.00 -23.80
C GLN A 5 3.52 -10.94 -22.45
N PRO A 6 4.22 -10.92 -21.32
CA PRO A 6 3.56 -10.77 -20.03
C PRO A 6 2.88 -9.40 -20.00
N SER A 7 1.58 -9.41 -19.68
CA SER A 7 0.77 -8.23 -19.44
C SER A 7 1.24 -7.58 -18.13
N ASP A 8 2.29 -6.79 -18.23
CA ASP A 8 2.94 -6.15 -17.09
C ASP A 8 2.06 -5.01 -16.55
N GLY A 9 1.83 -5.00 -15.24
CA GLY A 9 1.00 -4.01 -14.53
C GLY A 9 1.53 -2.57 -14.60
N GLU A 10 0.98 -1.68 -13.75
CA GLU A 10 1.14 -0.22 -13.80
C GLU A 10 2.58 0.34 -13.87
N SER A 11 3.60 -0.46 -13.58
CA SER A 11 5.02 -0.11 -13.68
C SER A 11 5.85 -1.33 -14.08
N GLY A 12 6.87 -1.14 -14.92
CA GLY A 12 7.88 -2.16 -15.21
C GLY A 12 8.82 -2.46 -14.04
N VAL A 13 8.77 -1.66 -12.96
CA VAL A 13 9.62 -1.82 -11.77
C VAL A 13 9.06 -2.91 -10.85
N ARG A 14 9.83 -3.98 -10.65
CA ARG A 14 9.46 -5.14 -9.81
C ARG A 14 10.40 -5.37 -8.63
N ARG A 15 11.66 -4.91 -8.74
CA ARG A 15 12.70 -5.07 -7.70
C ARG A 15 13.59 -3.83 -7.63
N ALA A 16 14.32 -3.67 -6.52
CA ALA A 16 15.24 -2.54 -6.32
C ALA A 16 16.25 -2.37 -7.48
N ALA A 17 16.75 -3.49 -8.03
CA ALA A 17 17.73 -3.49 -9.12
C ALA A 17 17.18 -2.90 -10.45
N ASP A 18 15.87 -2.76 -10.59
CA ASP A 18 15.25 -2.14 -11.76
C ASP A 18 15.36 -0.60 -11.69
N VAL A 19 15.72 -0.05 -10.53
CA VAL A 19 15.96 1.38 -10.30
C VAL A 19 17.46 1.62 -10.17
N ARG A 20 18.05 2.34 -11.12
CA ARG A 20 19.47 2.71 -11.11
C ARG A 20 19.76 3.87 -10.17
N THR A 21 19.01 4.96 -10.31
CA THR A 21 19.17 6.14 -9.46
C THR A 21 17.83 6.79 -9.16
N VAL A 22 17.74 7.41 -7.97
CA VAL A 22 16.63 8.29 -7.59
C VAL A 22 17.25 9.61 -7.14
N ARG A 23 16.88 10.72 -7.78
CA ARG A 23 17.40 12.05 -7.48
C ARG A 23 16.24 13.01 -7.22
N ALA A 24 16.28 13.67 -6.07
CA ALA A 24 15.43 14.83 -5.82
C ALA A 24 16.06 16.05 -6.49
N CYS A 25 15.29 16.71 -7.35
CA CYS A 25 15.66 17.93 -8.03
C CYS A 25 14.71 19.04 -7.59
N TRP A 26 15.27 20.15 -7.17
CA TRP A 26 14.51 21.34 -6.82
C TRP A 26 14.71 22.37 -7.92
N GLN A 27 13.68 22.58 -8.73
CA GLN A 27 13.73 23.55 -9.84
C GLN A 27 12.36 24.19 -10.02
N ASP A 28 12.33 25.50 -10.21
CA ASP A 28 11.13 26.30 -10.50
C ASP A 28 10.00 26.12 -9.45
N ASP A 29 10.34 26.12 -8.16
CA ASP A 29 9.41 25.88 -7.03
C ASP A 29 8.64 24.55 -7.11
N THR A 30 9.14 23.60 -7.91
CA THR A 30 8.58 22.25 -8.02
C THR A 30 9.54 21.20 -7.47
N ASP A 31 9.03 20.38 -6.54
CA ASP A 31 9.70 19.17 -6.11
C ASP A 31 9.62 18.13 -7.24
N ARG A 32 10.76 17.80 -7.84
CA ARG A 32 10.86 16.74 -8.85
C ARG A 32 11.65 15.57 -8.31
N VAL A 33 11.21 14.37 -8.63
CA VAL A 33 11.98 13.14 -8.41
C VAL A 33 12.28 12.55 -9.77
N GLN A 34 13.57 12.54 -10.14
CA GLN A 34 14.05 11.83 -11.33
C GLN A 34 14.41 10.40 -10.93
N VAL A 35 13.86 9.43 -11.67
CA VAL A 35 14.14 8.01 -11.48
C VAL A 35 14.73 7.45 -12.78
N ASP A 36 15.98 6.99 -12.70
CA ASP A 36 16.62 6.31 -13.82
C ASP A 36 16.39 4.80 -13.68
N LEU A 37 15.89 4.15 -14.74
CA LEU A 37 15.58 2.72 -14.74
C LEU A 37 16.70 1.89 -15.35
N ALA A 38 16.78 0.62 -14.97
CA ALA A 38 17.68 -0.35 -15.58
C ALA A 38 17.29 -0.63 -17.05
N ASP A 39 18.26 -1.09 -17.85
CA ASP A 39 18.00 -1.40 -19.26
C ASP A 39 16.95 -2.52 -19.36
N GLY A 40 16.00 -2.35 -20.28
CA GLY A 40 14.89 -3.29 -20.47
C GLY A 40 13.69 -3.08 -19.54
N VAL A 41 13.77 -2.16 -18.57
CA VAL A 41 12.64 -1.80 -17.71
C VAL A 41 11.84 -0.69 -18.38
N ALA A 42 10.59 -0.97 -18.75
CA ALA A 42 9.71 0.03 -19.34
C ALA A 42 9.26 1.08 -18.30
N PRO A 43 9.36 2.38 -18.60
CA PRO A 43 8.83 3.42 -17.73
C PRO A 43 7.29 3.33 -17.64
N PRO A 44 6.70 3.79 -16.53
CA PRO A 44 5.24 3.84 -16.41
C PRO A 44 4.64 4.71 -17.51
N ARG A 45 3.48 4.31 -18.04
CA ARG A 45 2.80 5.07 -19.10
C ARG A 45 2.27 6.40 -18.54
N PRO A 46 2.55 7.55 -19.19
CA PRO A 46 1.98 8.83 -18.78
C PRO A 46 0.45 8.79 -18.81
N ARG A 47 -0.23 9.18 -17.73
CA ARG A 47 -1.70 9.28 -17.66
C ARG A 47 -2.13 10.75 -17.60
N ALA A 48 -3.12 11.13 -18.40
CA ALA A 48 -3.74 12.46 -18.34
C ALA A 48 -4.77 12.52 -17.20
N PHE A 49 -4.74 13.61 -16.43
CA PHE A 49 -5.57 13.81 -15.23
C PHE A 49 -6.98 14.28 -15.56
N LEU A 50 -8.00 13.65 -14.98
CA LEU A 50 -9.35 14.22 -14.90
C LEU A 50 -9.96 13.96 -13.52
N THR A 51 -10.04 15.04 -12.74
CA THR A 51 -10.73 15.31 -11.47
C THR A 51 -12.24 15.07 -11.38
N GLY A 52 -12.78 14.01 -10.77
CA GLY A 52 -14.24 13.77 -10.65
C GLY A 52 -14.65 13.15 -9.31
N SER A 53 -14.89 13.99 -8.32
CA SER A 53 -15.34 13.62 -6.98
C SER A 53 -16.83 13.27 -6.94
N ALA A 54 -17.20 11.99 -7.15
CA ALA A 54 -18.62 11.63 -7.01
C ALA A 54 -18.96 10.25 -6.38
N CYS A 55 -18.10 9.22 -6.39
CA CYS A 55 -18.59 7.86 -6.05
C CYS A 55 -17.70 7.00 -5.13
N GLY A 56 -16.66 7.56 -4.52
CA GLY A 56 -15.71 6.76 -3.72
C GLY A 56 -14.58 6.12 -4.54
N ILE A 57 -14.51 6.47 -5.83
CA ILE A 57 -13.34 6.41 -6.69
C ILE A 57 -12.90 7.86 -6.82
N CYS A 58 -11.71 8.21 -6.33
CA CYS A 58 -11.15 9.54 -6.57
C CYS A 58 -10.42 9.43 -7.91
N SER A 59 -10.94 10.13 -8.91
CA SER A 59 -10.61 9.93 -10.31
C SER A 59 -9.13 9.85 -10.66
N ALA A 60 -8.84 8.90 -11.56
CA ALA A 60 -7.79 8.88 -12.59
C ALA A 60 -7.71 7.47 -13.21
N ASP A 61 -8.26 6.47 -12.51
CA ASP A 61 -8.22 5.07 -12.93
C ASP A 61 -9.54 4.72 -13.63
N ILE A 62 -9.50 4.62 -14.97
CA ILE A 62 -10.18 3.46 -15.55
C ILE A 62 -9.53 2.29 -14.83
N VAL A 63 -10.30 1.62 -13.97
CA VAL A 63 -9.83 0.48 -13.19
C VAL A 63 -9.08 -0.43 -14.15
N ASP A 64 -7.75 -0.41 -14.08
CA ASP A 64 -6.93 -1.33 -14.82
C ASP A 64 -7.12 -2.67 -14.10
N LEU A 65 -8.17 -3.37 -14.53
CA LEU A 65 -8.53 -4.71 -14.09
C LEU A 65 -7.55 -5.76 -14.62
N THR A 66 -6.39 -5.35 -15.16
CA THR A 66 -5.28 -6.26 -15.39
C THR A 66 -5.09 -7.07 -14.11
N PRO A 67 -5.18 -8.41 -14.18
CA PRO A 67 -5.00 -9.25 -13.01
C PRO A 67 -3.70 -8.84 -12.33
N LEU A 68 -3.79 -8.36 -11.09
CA LEU A 68 -2.60 -8.14 -10.30
C LEU A 68 -1.87 -9.47 -10.26
N GLN A 69 -0.58 -9.46 -10.57
CA GLN A 69 0.23 -10.66 -10.47
C GLN A 69 0.11 -11.19 -9.04
N TRP A 70 -0.65 -12.28 -8.89
CA TRP A 70 -0.99 -12.82 -7.58
C TRP A 70 0.30 -13.32 -6.94
N CYS A 71 0.79 -12.61 -5.92
CA CYS A 71 1.79 -13.13 -4.99
C CYS A 71 1.07 -13.72 -3.77
N PRO A 72 1.55 -14.84 -3.20
CA PRO A 72 1.02 -15.34 -1.94
C PRO A 72 1.19 -14.25 -0.87
N SER A 73 0.07 -13.69 -0.42
CA SER A 73 0.04 -12.67 0.62
C SER A 73 0.49 -13.24 1.98
N ARG A 74 0.31 -14.56 2.18
CA ARG A 74 0.53 -15.26 3.44
C ARG A 74 1.24 -16.59 3.19
N SER A 75 2.26 -16.89 3.99
CA SER A 75 2.87 -18.22 4.06
C SER A 75 1.85 -19.23 4.63
N PRO A 76 1.92 -20.53 4.26
CA PRO A 76 1.08 -21.54 4.86
C PRO A 76 1.18 -21.56 6.39
N GLY A 77 0.03 -21.49 7.07
CA GLY A 77 -0.04 -21.45 8.54
C GLY A 77 0.26 -20.08 9.16
N TRP A 78 0.49 -19.03 8.37
CA TRP A 78 0.64 -17.68 8.89
C TRP A 78 -0.67 -17.19 9.53
N SER A 79 -0.54 -16.64 10.72
CA SER A 79 -1.64 -15.98 11.44
C SER A 79 -1.11 -14.82 12.28
N VAL A 80 -2.01 -13.91 12.64
CA VAL A 80 -1.70 -12.74 13.46
C VAL A 80 -2.72 -12.61 14.59
N ARG A 81 -2.24 -12.29 15.79
CA ARG A 81 -3.11 -12.11 16.95
C ARG A 81 -3.90 -10.80 16.84
N ARG A 82 -5.15 -10.82 17.32
CA ARG A 82 -6.03 -9.65 17.32
C ARG A 82 -5.46 -8.46 18.10
N ASP A 83 -4.78 -8.70 19.21
CA ASP A 83 -4.20 -7.66 20.04
C ASP A 83 -2.99 -6.97 19.38
N VAL A 84 -2.23 -7.71 18.56
CA VAL A 84 -1.19 -7.14 17.70
C VAL A 84 -1.82 -6.14 16.73
N LEU A 85 -2.87 -6.55 16.01
CA LEU A 85 -3.58 -5.66 15.07
C LEU A 85 -4.13 -4.41 15.76
N ALA A 86 -4.76 -4.59 16.93
CA ALA A 86 -5.36 -3.50 17.69
C ALA A 86 -4.32 -2.47 18.19
N GLY A 87 -3.07 -2.89 18.43
CA GLY A 87 -1.99 -2.02 18.88
C GLY A 87 -1.25 -1.26 17.77
N LEU A 88 -1.36 -1.70 16.52
CA LEU A 88 -0.59 -1.13 15.39
C LEU A 88 -0.86 0.36 15.13
N PRO A 89 -2.11 0.85 15.14
CA PRO A 89 -2.35 2.26 14.92
C PRO A 89 -1.72 3.17 15.97
N ALA A 90 -1.72 2.75 17.25
CA ALA A 90 -1.09 3.51 18.33
C ALA A 90 0.44 3.57 18.13
N ARG A 91 1.08 2.43 17.85
CA ARG A 91 2.51 2.36 17.54
C ARG A 91 2.90 3.23 16.34
N MET A 92 2.02 3.31 15.34
CA MET A 92 2.23 4.17 14.18
C MET A 92 2.07 5.64 14.56
N ARG A 93 1.11 5.98 15.43
CA ARG A 93 0.86 7.35 15.91
C ARG A 93 2.06 7.94 16.66
N ASP A 94 2.79 7.13 17.41
CA ASP A 94 3.98 7.53 18.16
C ASP A 94 5.17 7.95 17.26
N ARG A 95 5.09 7.70 15.95
CA ARG A 95 6.15 7.98 14.97
C ARG A 95 5.75 9.02 13.92
N GLN A 96 4.73 9.84 14.20
CA GLN A 96 4.16 10.82 13.26
C GLN A 96 4.49 12.27 13.64
N GLN A 97 5.75 12.67 13.42
CA GLN A 97 6.24 14.01 13.79
C GLN A 97 5.62 15.12 12.95
N ALA A 98 5.35 14.88 11.66
CA ALA A 98 4.72 15.90 10.82
C ALA A 98 3.26 16.11 11.22
N PHE A 99 2.55 15.04 11.55
CA PHE A 99 1.20 15.12 12.11
C PHE A 99 1.19 15.87 13.44
N ASP A 100 2.14 15.62 14.36
CA ASP A 100 2.22 16.35 15.63
C ASP A 100 2.34 17.86 15.44
N ARG A 101 3.05 18.31 14.39
CA ARG A 101 3.23 19.73 14.10
C ARG A 101 2.07 20.36 13.35
N THR A 102 1.36 19.59 12.53
CA THR A 102 0.44 20.16 11.51
C THR A 102 -0.99 19.68 11.62
N GLY A 103 -1.22 18.47 12.14
CA GLY A 103 -2.51 17.77 12.09
C GLY A 103 -3.02 17.46 10.67
N GLY A 104 -2.26 17.81 9.62
CA GLY A 104 -2.76 17.89 8.25
C GLY A 104 -2.22 16.82 7.30
N VAL A 105 -1.66 15.74 7.83
CA VAL A 105 -1.04 14.66 7.03
C VAL A 105 -1.64 13.30 7.35
N HIS A 106 -1.57 12.41 6.37
CA HIS A 106 -1.80 10.98 6.55
C HIS A 106 -0.50 10.24 6.84
N ALA A 107 -0.62 9.03 7.36
CA ALA A 107 0.48 8.13 7.62
C ALA A 107 0.17 6.72 7.13
N ALA A 108 1.22 6.03 6.69
CA ALA A 108 1.20 4.59 6.46
C ALA A 108 2.45 3.95 7.07
N ALA A 109 2.37 2.66 7.39
CA ALA A 109 3.48 1.89 7.94
C ALA A 109 3.55 0.46 7.41
N LEU A 110 4.76 -0.11 7.41
CA LEU A 110 4.99 -1.53 7.21
C LEU A 110 5.23 -2.19 8.57
N SER A 111 4.49 -3.23 8.89
CA SER A 111 4.68 -4.03 10.11
C SER A 111 4.96 -5.49 9.79
N ASP A 112 5.72 -6.17 10.64
CA ASP A 112 5.72 -7.63 10.70
C ASP A 112 4.48 -8.16 11.45
N GLY A 113 4.30 -9.48 11.47
CA GLY A 113 3.22 -10.17 12.20
C GLY A 113 3.34 -10.13 13.73
N ALA A 114 4.47 -9.68 14.28
CA ALA A 114 4.68 -9.51 15.72
C ALA A 114 4.31 -8.09 16.20
N GLY A 115 4.01 -7.17 15.29
CA GLY A 115 3.63 -5.80 15.59
C GLY A 115 4.79 -4.81 15.64
N ASN A 116 5.95 -5.17 15.09
CA ASN A 116 7.09 -4.26 14.97
C ASN A 116 6.94 -3.45 13.68
N LEU A 117 7.06 -2.12 13.78
CA LEU A 117 6.99 -1.23 12.64
C LEU A 117 8.36 -1.06 11.98
N LEU A 118 8.52 -1.60 10.78
CA LEU A 118 9.74 -1.50 9.97
C LEU A 118 9.93 -0.07 9.46
N VAL A 119 8.85 0.57 9.01
CA VAL A 119 8.88 1.95 8.51
C VAL A 119 7.54 2.66 8.78
N VAL A 120 7.58 3.96 9.02
CA VAL A 120 6.42 4.87 9.01
C VAL A 120 6.71 6.01 8.04
N ARG A 121 5.74 6.36 7.21
CA ARG A 121 5.83 7.45 6.23
C ARG A 121 4.60 8.33 6.31
N GLU A 122 4.85 9.63 6.29
CA GLU A 122 3.81 10.67 6.31
C GLU A 122 3.74 11.36 4.94
N ASP A 123 2.52 11.77 4.56
CA ASP A 123 2.27 12.60 3.38
C ASP A 123 0.91 13.30 3.50
N VAL A 124 0.73 14.43 2.82
CA VAL A 124 -0.58 15.11 2.73
C VAL A 124 -1.62 14.19 2.08
N GLY A 125 -1.22 13.38 1.08
CA GLY A 125 -2.07 12.40 0.43
C GLY A 125 -1.95 11.00 1.04
N ARG A 126 -3.08 10.37 1.38
CA ARG A 126 -3.08 8.99 1.92
C ARG A 126 -2.45 7.96 0.97
N HIS A 127 -2.67 8.12 -0.33
CA HIS A 127 -2.11 7.24 -1.36
C HIS A 127 -0.59 7.37 -1.43
N ASN A 128 -0.08 8.60 -1.39
CA ASN A 128 1.36 8.88 -1.37
C ASN A 128 2.04 8.31 -0.12
N ALA A 129 1.38 8.37 1.04
CA ALA A 129 1.91 7.76 2.26
C ALA A 129 2.10 6.24 2.07
N VAL A 130 1.13 5.55 1.46
CA VAL A 130 1.24 4.13 1.09
C VAL A 130 2.34 3.89 0.06
N ASP A 131 2.44 4.73 -0.97
CA ASP A 131 3.48 4.60 -2.01
C ASP A 131 4.88 4.77 -1.43
N LYS A 132 5.08 5.68 -0.47
CA LYS A 132 6.35 5.82 0.24
C LYS A 132 6.72 4.56 1.05
N VAL A 133 5.73 3.86 1.61
CA VAL A 133 5.95 2.57 2.29
C VAL A 133 6.28 1.47 1.29
N ALA A 134 5.54 1.37 0.18
CA ALA A 134 5.82 0.41 -0.88
C ALA A 134 7.20 0.64 -1.53
N GLY A 135 7.56 1.89 -1.79
CA GLY A 135 8.90 2.28 -2.25
C GLY A 135 9.99 1.91 -1.25
N TYR A 136 9.77 2.12 0.04
CA TYR A 136 10.69 1.63 1.08
C TYR A 136 10.85 0.10 1.01
N ALA A 137 9.74 -0.64 0.92
CA ALA A 137 9.77 -2.10 0.84
C ALA A 137 10.53 -2.58 -0.41
N LEU A 138 10.26 -1.97 -1.57
CA LEU A 138 10.96 -2.24 -2.82
C LEU A 138 12.47 -2.04 -2.67
N MET A 139 12.90 -0.87 -2.20
CA MET A 139 14.31 -0.50 -2.10
C MET A 139 15.08 -1.34 -1.07
N ASN A 140 14.39 -1.94 -0.10
CA ASN A 140 14.98 -2.81 0.92
C ASN A 140 14.82 -4.31 0.59
N GLY A 141 14.36 -4.68 -0.61
CA GLY A 141 14.17 -6.08 -1.00
C GLY A 141 13.12 -6.81 -0.16
N LEU A 142 12.13 -6.09 0.35
CA LEU A 142 11.04 -6.61 1.18
C LEU A 142 9.78 -6.93 0.36
N LEU A 143 9.84 -6.84 -0.98
CA LEU A 143 8.77 -7.26 -1.87
C LEU A 143 9.03 -8.68 -2.44
N PRO A 144 8.01 -9.54 -2.55
CA PRO A 144 6.65 -9.32 -2.06
C PRO A 144 6.61 -9.19 -0.53
N ALA A 145 5.70 -8.35 -0.04
CA ALA A 145 5.51 -8.06 1.39
C ALA A 145 4.78 -9.19 2.12
N THR A 146 5.04 -10.44 1.74
CA THR A 146 4.46 -11.64 2.35
C THR A 146 4.66 -11.60 3.85
N ASP A 147 3.62 -12.00 4.59
CA ASP A 147 3.58 -12.06 6.06
C ASP A 147 3.72 -10.69 6.75
N ARG A 148 3.60 -9.59 6.00
CA ARG A 148 3.67 -8.22 6.51
C ARG A 148 2.35 -7.49 6.34
N LEU A 149 2.11 -6.55 7.25
CA LEU A 149 0.88 -5.77 7.33
C LEU A 149 1.13 -4.33 6.88
N LEU A 150 0.21 -3.80 6.10
CA LEU A 150 0.11 -2.38 5.79
C LEU A 150 -0.78 -1.71 6.84
N VAL A 151 -0.25 -0.72 7.57
CA VAL A 151 -1.04 0.09 8.51
C VAL A 151 -1.32 1.44 7.88
N VAL A 152 -2.56 1.95 7.94
CA VAL A 152 -2.93 3.25 7.36
C VAL A 152 -3.77 4.09 8.32
N SER A 153 -3.53 5.41 8.34
CA SER A 153 -4.32 6.34 9.16
C SER A 153 -5.63 6.78 8.49
N GLY A 154 -5.73 6.67 7.17
CA GLY A 154 -6.88 7.10 6.38
C GLY A 154 -7.93 6.01 6.16
N ARG A 155 -8.96 6.35 5.38
CA ARG A 155 -9.93 5.38 4.83
C ARG A 155 -9.26 4.45 3.82
N VAL A 156 -9.72 3.21 3.78
CA VAL A 156 -9.27 2.22 2.78
C VAL A 156 -10.19 2.29 1.56
N SER A 157 -9.69 2.87 0.47
CA SER A 157 -10.36 2.84 -0.84
C SER A 157 -9.90 1.65 -1.68
N PHE A 158 -10.56 1.41 -2.81
CA PHE A 158 -10.21 0.32 -3.71
C PHE A 158 -8.74 0.36 -4.14
N GLU A 159 -8.22 1.55 -4.45
CA GLU A 159 -6.85 1.74 -4.92
C GLU A 159 -5.81 1.43 -3.81
N ILE A 160 -6.15 1.65 -2.54
CA ILE A 160 -5.29 1.27 -1.41
C ILE A 160 -5.19 -0.25 -1.31
N VAL A 161 -6.31 -0.96 -1.51
CA VAL A 161 -6.32 -2.43 -1.53
C VAL A 161 -5.57 -2.95 -2.76
N GLN A 162 -5.75 -2.33 -3.93
CA GLN A 162 -5.03 -2.70 -5.15
C GLN A 162 -3.51 -2.60 -4.96
N LYS A 163 -3.02 -1.50 -4.38
CA LYS A 163 -1.60 -1.32 -4.02
C LYS A 163 -1.13 -2.36 -3.01
N ALA A 164 -1.95 -2.69 -2.02
CA ALA A 164 -1.60 -3.70 -1.02
C ALA A 164 -1.49 -5.11 -1.63
N VAL A 165 -2.42 -5.47 -2.51
CA VAL A 165 -2.37 -6.76 -3.22
C VAL A 165 -1.18 -6.80 -4.17
N ALA A 166 -0.93 -5.73 -4.94
CA ALA A 166 0.18 -5.65 -5.89
C ALA A 166 1.55 -5.79 -5.20
N ALA A 167 1.70 -5.22 -4.00
CA ALA A 167 2.90 -5.35 -3.20
C ALA A 167 2.98 -6.66 -2.38
N GLY A 168 1.92 -7.49 -2.39
CA GLY A 168 1.91 -8.79 -1.72
C GLY A 168 1.78 -8.73 -0.20
N TYR A 169 1.16 -7.69 0.36
CA TYR A 169 0.92 -7.61 1.81
C TYR A 169 -0.03 -8.72 2.29
N ALA A 170 0.17 -9.21 3.51
CA ALA A 170 -0.71 -10.17 4.19
C ALA A 170 -2.05 -9.55 4.60
N GLY A 171 -2.07 -8.25 4.91
CA GLY A 171 -3.27 -7.56 5.33
C GLY A 171 -3.11 -6.05 5.48
N ILE A 172 -4.25 -5.38 5.63
CA ILE A 172 -4.38 -3.94 5.90
C ILE A 172 -5.01 -3.74 7.28
N VAL A 173 -4.42 -2.84 8.06
CA VAL A 173 -4.92 -2.38 9.36
C VAL A 173 -5.16 -0.88 9.28
N ALA A 174 -6.42 -0.46 9.39
CA ALA A 174 -6.81 0.93 9.17
C ALA A 174 -7.47 1.56 10.39
N VAL A 175 -7.08 2.81 10.70
CA VAL A 175 -7.75 3.63 11.73
C VAL A 175 -9.22 3.89 11.36
N SER A 176 -9.52 4.05 10.07
CA SER A 176 -10.85 4.39 9.55
C SER A 176 -11.50 3.24 8.78
N ALA A 177 -12.75 3.41 8.36
CA ALA A 177 -13.52 2.43 7.61
C ALA A 177 -13.04 2.24 6.15
N PRO A 178 -13.19 1.02 5.60
CA PRO A 178 -13.10 0.75 4.16
C PRO A 178 -14.38 1.13 3.40
N SER A 179 -14.30 1.27 2.06
CA SER A 179 -15.50 1.26 1.19
C SER A 179 -15.94 -0.17 0.87
N SER A 180 -17.20 -0.37 0.45
CA SER A 180 -17.70 -1.70 0.04
C SER A 180 -16.85 -2.31 -1.08
N LEU A 181 -16.48 -1.50 -2.08
CA LEU A 181 -15.62 -1.94 -3.18
C LEU A 181 -14.22 -2.37 -2.71
N ALA A 182 -13.67 -1.73 -1.67
CA ALA A 182 -12.41 -2.16 -1.06
C ALA A 182 -12.55 -3.50 -0.32
N VAL A 183 -13.68 -3.70 0.37
CA VAL A 183 -13.98 -4.97 1.05
C VAL A 183 -14.12 -6.12 0.05
N ASP A 184 -14.84 -5.90 -1.05
CA ASP A 184 -15.03 -6.93 -2.09
C ASP A 184 -13.69 -7.32 -2.73
N LEU A 185 -12.83 -6.34 -3.02
CA LEU A 185 -11.49 -6.60 -3.54
C LEU A 185 -10.60 -7.35 -2.53
N ALA A 186 -10.64 -6.97 -1.25
CA ALA A 186 -9.86 -7.67 -0.23
C ALA A 186 -10.28 -9.15 -0.11
N ARG A 187 -11.59 -9.44 -0.22
CA ARG A 187 -12.12 -10.81 -0.22
C ARG A 187 -11.67 -11.60 -1.44
N SER A 188 -11.71 -11.01 -2.63
CA SER A 188 -11.33 -11.73 -3.86
C SER A 188 -9.86 -12.15 -3.89
N TYR A 189 -8.99 -11.44 -3.16
CA TYR A 189 -7.56 -11.75 -3.05
C TYR A 189 -7.16 -12.40 -1.71
N GLY A 190 -8.13 -12.74 -0.85
CA GLY A 190 -7.85 -13.36 0.45
C GLY A 190 -6.97 -12.50 1.37
N LEU A 191 -7.06 -11.17 1.23
CA LEU A 191 -6.33 -10.18 2.01
C LEU A 191 -7.05 -9.95 3.35
N LEU A 192 -6.32 -9.99 4.46
CA LEU A 192 -6.86 -9.55 5.75
C LEU A 192 -7.16 -8.05 5.70
N LEU A 193 -8.38 -7.64 6.06
CA LEU A 193 -8.76 -6.23 6.13
C LEU A 193 -9.41 -5.93 7.48
N ALA A 194 -8.65 -5.28 8.37
CA ALA A 194 -9.14 -4.76 9.64
C ALA A 194 -9.26 -3.23 9.54
N GLY A 195 -10.44 -2.69 9.87
CA GLY A 195 -10.71 -1.25 9.85
C GLY A 195 -11.34 -0.79 11.15
N MET A 196 -11.50 0.52 11.30
CA MET A 196 -11.99 1.14 12.54
C MET A 196 -11.16 0.75 13.77
N VAL A 197 -9.85 0.53 13.57
CA VAL A 197 -8.96 0.06 14.63
C VAL A 197 -8.59 1.21 15.57
N ARG A 198 -9.16 1.20 16.77
CA ARG A 198 -8.98 2.25 17.79
C ARG A 198 -9.33 1.73 19.18
N GLY A 199 -8.65 2.23 20.20
CA GLY A 199 -8.98 1.94 21.60
C GLY A 199 -8.99 0.44 21.95
N GLY A 200 -8.16 -0.37 21.29
CA GLY A 200 -8.12 -1.82 21.49
C GLY A 200 -9.17 -2.64 20.72
N GLY A 201 -10.10 -1.99 20.00
CA GLY A 201 -11.11 -2.64 19.17
C GLY A 201 -10.82 -2.55 17.67
N MET A 202 -11.47 -3.40 16.88
CA MET A 202 -11.44 -3.38 15.41
C MET A 202 -12.67 -4.06 14.82
N ASN A 203 -12.96 -3.74 13.55
CA ASN A 203 -13.86 -4.52 12.70
C ASN A 203 -13.04 -5.27 11.64
N VAL A 204 -13.30 -6.56 11.48
CA VAL A 204 -12.68 -7.38 10.43
C VAL A 204 -13.66 -7.49 9.27
N TYR A 205 -13.24 -7.09 8.08
CA TYR A 205 -14.08 -7.01 6.89
C TYR A 205 -13.78 -8.14 5.89
N ALA A 206 -12.55 -8.66 5.91
CA ALA A 206 -12.07 -9.77 5.08
C ALA A 206 -10.90 -10.50 5.76
N GLY A 207 -10.66 -11.76 5.40
CA GLY A 207 -9.49 -12.55 5.82
C GLY A 207 -9.48 -12.97 7.29
N GLU A 208 -10.62 -13.32 7.87
CA GLU A 208 -10.71 -13.76 9.28
C GLU A 208 -9.92 -15.04 9.56
N ASP A 209 -9.69 -15.87 8.54
CA ASP A 209 -8.83 -17.05 8.57
C ASP A 209 -7.36 -16.73 8.88
N ALA A 210 -6.96 -15.46 8.77
CA ALA A 210 -5.64 -14.99 9.12
C ALA A 210 -5.46 -14.70 10.63
N LEU A 211 -6.51 -14.78 11.43
CA LEU A 211 -6.48 -14.40 12.85
C LEU A 211 -6.20 -15.62 13.74
N ALA A 212 -5.30 -15.42 14.72
CA ALA A 212 -5.02 -16.36 15.80
C ALA A 212 -5.85 -16.07 17.05
#